data_AF-A0A935SLI2-F1
#
_entry.id   AF-A0A935SLI2-F1
#
_cell.length_a   1.000
_cell.length_b   1.000
_cell.length_c   1.000
_cell.angle_alpha   90.00
_cell.angle_beta   90.00
_cell.angle_gamma   90.00
#
_symmetry.space_group_name_H-M   'P 1'
#
loop_
_entity.id
_entity.type
_entity.pdbx_description
1 polymer ?
#
loop_
_entity_poly.entity_id
_entity_poly.type
_entity_poly.pdbx_seq_one_letter_code
_entity_poly.pdbx_strand_id
1 'polypeptide(L)'
;MAIQSLNHHNPEYVTWKHEELDFTLLGGIRIEGLHSMRVTLKVDFKTFPSIRHGLDLYNESQTQKLIKSIAERFILTTTYVHAAVGHLINTIEDYRLTAIDNNKLKTLQQKPTLTKEEITEAETFLREGNLLQRTNDYIGKSGVIGEETNRLIIFLVFTSRKTARPLHIISFGSSGVGKSHLQEKVGELIPKEDKIELTSVSGNAFYYYVDDDLGNKLILIEDYDGVFAALYPIRELQSKQKISKTITMRDRNGNTRTLHLTVHGPVSIGGCTTNEHVYEDNANRSFLIYLDETEQQDEKVMDYQRKLSAGKIDITQQQKIQKLLQNVQRMLQPITVRNPYAEKLIIPREVFKPRRTNAHYIAFIEVITFYKQYQREHKVDKETGEIYIETTLEDIAEANELMKNILLKKSDELGYATRKFLENAKQYLQSPA
;
A
#
# COMPACT_ATOMS: atom_id res chain seq x y z
N MET A 1 -31.13 5.17 -35.98
CA MET A 1 -30.26 6.32 -36.29
C MET A 1 -28.89 6.06 -35.67
N ALA A 2 -27.81 6.47 -36.35
CA ALA A 2 -26.44 6.23 -35.87
C ALA A 2 -26.22 6.95 -34.52
N ILE A 3 -25.84 6.19 -33.49
CA ILE A 3 -25.46 6.72 -32.18
C ILE A 3 -24.15 7.48 -32.37
N GLN A 4 -24.16 8.81 -32.19
CA GLN A 4 -22.94 9.61 -32.27
C GLN A 4 -22.06 9.35 -31.04
N SER A 5 -20.76 9.16 -31.27
CA SER A 5 -19.76 8.95 -30.22
C SER A 5 -19.49 10.24 -29.44
N LEU A 6 -19.14 10.11 -28.16
CA LEU A 6 -18.74 11.21 -27.29
C LEU A 6 -17.49 11.92 -27.85
N ASN A 7 -17.56 13.22 -28.13
CA ASN A 7 -16.39 14.00 -28.52
C ASN A 7 -15.67 14.52 -27.28
N HIS A 8 -14.49 13.99 -27.02
CA HIS A 8 -13.69 14.22 -25.82
C HIS A 8 -12.27 14.73 -26.15
N HIS A 9 -12.08 15.42 -27.28
CA HIS A 9 -10.80 16.05 -27.64
C HIS A 9 -10.32 17.05 -26.59
N ASN A 10 -11.26 17.74 -25.92
CA ASN A 10 -11.00 18.55 -24.74
C ASN A 10 -11.58 17.85 -23.49
N PRO A 11 -10.75 17.37 -22.55
CA PRO A 11 -11.21 16.66 -21.35
C PRO A 11 -12.15 17.48 -20.46
N GLU A 12 -12.01 18.81 -20.44
CA GLU A 12 -12.83 19.72 -19.63
C GLU A 12 -14.12 20.16 -20.34
N TYR A 13 -14.25 19.84 -21.63
CA TYR A 13 -15.35 20.26 -22.48
C TYR A 13 -15.74 19.11 -23.41
N VAL A 14 -16.59 18.22 -22.91
CA VAL A 14 -16.99 17.00 -23.62
C VAL A 14 -18.35 17.21 -24.27
N THR A 15 -18.47 16.95 -25.57
CA THR A 15 -19.71 17.18 -26.31
C THR A 15 -20.31 15.90 -26.85
N TRP A 16 -21.63 15.86 -26.92
CA TRP A 16 -22.40 14.75 -27.46
C TRP A 16 -23.68 15.29 -28.08
N LYS A 17 -24.08 14.75 -29.23
CA LYS A 17 -25.23 15.26 -29.97
C LYS A 17 -26.23 14.14 -30.22
N HIS A 18 -27.49 14.46 -29.99
CA HIS A 18 -28.64 13.60 -30.24
C HIS A 18 -29.59 14.30 -31.18
N GLU A 19 -29.53 13.92 -32.47
CA GLU A 19 -30.29 14.57 -33.55
C GLU A 19 -30.06 16.09 -33.57
N GLU A 20 -31.01 16.90 -33.10
CA GLU A 20 -30.93 18.37 -33.04
C GLU A 20 -30.52 18.91 -31.65
N LEU A 21 -30.41 18.05 -30.63
CA LEU A 21 -29.99 18.44 -29.28
C LEU A 21 -28.47 18.31 -29.13
N ASP A 22 -27.82 19.38 -28.72
CA ASP A 22 -26.39 19.41 -28.42
C ASP A 22 -26.18 19.43 -26.90
N PHE A 23 -25.57 18.38 -26.37
CA PHE A 23 -25.20 18.23 -24.97
C PHE A 23 -23.71 18.53 -24.78
N THR A 24 -23.39 19.30 -23.76
CA THR A 24 -22.02 19.63 -23.37
C THR A 24 -21.84 19.40 -21.87
N LEU A 25 -20.88 18.58 -21.50
CA LEU A 25 -20.44 18.34 -20.13
C LEU A 25 -19.30 19.32 -19.81
N LEU A 26 -19.55 20.21 -18.87
CA LEU A 26 -18.61 21.23 -18.42
C LEU A 26 -17.84 20.72 -17.20
N GLY A 27 -16.50 20.84 -17.22
CA GLY A 27 -15.62 20.37 -16.14
C GLY A 27 -15.26 18.88 -16.22
N GLY A 28 -15.44 18.29 -17.40
CA GLY A 28 -15.08 16.92 -17.70
C GLY A 28 -15.94 15.83 -17.05
N ILE A 29 -15.47 14.58 -17.20
CA ILE A 29 -16.14 13.38 -16.69
C ILE A 29 -15.26 12.74 -15.63
N ARG A 30 -15.76 12.65 -14.41
CA ARG A 30 -15.06 11.94 -13.33
C ARG A 30 -15.04 10.44 -13.62
N ILE A 31 -13.85 9.89 -13.84
CA ILE A 31 -13.68 8.47 -14.17
C ILE A 31 -13.90 7.61 -12.91
N GLU A 32 -13.41 8.04 -11.76
CA GLU A 32 -13.52 7.35 -10.47
C GLU A 32 -14.92 7.43 -9.84
N GLY A 33 -15.27 6.46 -9.00
CA GLY A 33 -16.53 6.46 -8.25
C GLY A 33 -17.76 6.21 -9.12
N LEU A 34 -17.89 4.98 -9.64
CA LEU A 34 -18.98 4.56 -10.53
C LEU A 34 -20.39 4.58 -9.91
N HIS A 35 -20.52 4.90 -8.61
CA HIS A 35 -21.81 4.98 -7.90
C HIS A 35 -22.50 6.35 -8.04
N SER A 36 -21.83 7.36 -8.58
CA SER A 36 -22.40 8.68 -8.86
C SER A 36 -21.90 9.21 -10.21
N MET A 37 -22.70 10.06 -10.85
CA MET A 37 -22.36 10.74 -12.09
C MET A 37 -22.72 12.23 -11.98
N ARG A 38 -22.00 12.93 -11.10
CA ARG A 38 -22.14 14.38 -10.92
C ARG A 38 -21.50 15.11 -12.09
N VAL A 39 -22.31 15.89 -12.80
CA VAL A 39 -21.90 16.67 -13.98
C VAL A 39 -22.60 18.03 -13.99
N THR A 40 -22.00 18.98 -14.70
CA THR A 40 -22.69 20.21 -15.12
C THR A 40 -23.00 20.10 -16.60
N LEU A 41 -24.29 19.95 -16.92
CA LEU A 41 -24.74 19.75 -18.29
C LEU A 41 -25.24 21.06 -18.88
N LYS A 42 -24.72 21.43 -20.05
CA LYS A 42 -25.28 22.47 -20.93
C LYS A 42 -26.01 21.78 -22.08
N VAL A 43 -27.23 22.23 -22.37
CA VAL A 43 -28.04 21.71 -23.48
C VAL A 43 -28.45 22.86 -24.39
N ASP A 44 -28.14 22.72 -25.69
CA ASP A 44 -28.45 23.66 -26.75
C ASP A 44 -29.45 23.03 -27.74
N PHE A 45 -30.37 23.84 -28.26
CA PHE A 45 -31.35 23.44 -29.26
C PHE A 45 -31.71 24.62 -30.16
N LYS A 46 -31.36 24.55 -31.46
CA LYS A 46 -31.65 25.60 -32.45
C LYS A 46 -31.28 27.00 -31.94
N THR A 47 -32.22 27.94 -31.96
CA THR A 47 -32.08 29.32 -31.49
C THR A 47 -32.59 29.54 -30.07
N PHE A 48 -32.99 28.47 -29.36
CA PHE A 48 -33.48 28.59 -27.99
C PHE A 48 -32.32 28.88 -27.02
N PRO A 49 -32.56 29.65 -25.95
CA PRO A 49 -31.55 29.88 -24.92
C PRO A 49 -31.12 28.58 -24.23
N SER A 50 -29.80 28.37 -24.15
CA SER A 50 -29.21 27.18 -23.53
C SER A 50 -29.71 26.93 -22.11
N ILE A 51 -29.86 25.66 -21.75
CA ILE A 51 -30.07 25.23 -20.36
C ILE A 51 -28.71 24.85 -19.79
N ARG A 52 -28.43 25.23 -18.54
CA ARG A 52 -27.28 24.76 -17.76
C ARG A 52 -27.78 24.22 -16.43
N HIS A 53 -27.37 23.01 -16.07
CA HIS A 53 -27.86 22.33 -14.87
C HIS A 53 -26.77 21.45 -14.26
N GLY A 54 -26.46 21.67 -12.99
CA GLY A 54 -25.61 20.77 -12.20
C GLY A 54 -26.45 19.67 -11.56
N LEU A 55 -26.17 18.41 -11.89
CA LEU A 55 -26.90 17.26 -11.36
C LEU A 55 -26.03 16.02 -11.22
N ASP A 56 -26.51 15.08 -10.43
CA ASP A 56 -26.10 13.68 -10.50
C ASP A 56 -27.01 12.94 -11.49
N LEU A 57 -26.47 12.48 -12.62
CA LEU A 57 -27.26 11.81 -13.66
C LEU A 57 -27.87 10.48 -13.20
N TYR A 58 -27.36 9.89 -12.12
CA TYR A 58 -27.95 8.70 -11.49
C TYR A 58 -29.06 9.03 -10.47
N ASN A 59 -29.26 10.31 -10.14
CA ASN A 59 -30.34 10.74 -9.27
C ASN A 59 -31.61 11.00 -10.10
N GLU A 60 -32.56 10.07 -10.05
CA GLU A 60 -33.80 10.12 -10.82
C GLU A 60 -34.58 11.43 -10.62
N SER A 61 -34.67 11.95 -9.38
CA SER A 61 -35.38 13.21 -9.11
C SER A 61 -34.75 14.41 -9.81
N GLN A 62 -33.42 14.47 -9.86
CA GLN A 62 -32.70 15.54 -10.54
C GLN A 62 -32.79 15.39 -12.07
N THR A 63 -32.66 14.16 -12.57
CA THR A 63 -32.77 13.85 -14.00
C THR A 63 -34.17 14.17 -14.53
N GLN A 64 -35.24 13.85 -13.79
CA GLN A 64 -36.62 14.21 -14.17
C GLN A 64 -36.84 15.73 -14.22
N LYS A 65 -36.26 16.49 -13.29
CA LYS A 65 -36.32 17.97 -13.31
C LYS A 65 -35.62 18.54 -14.54
N LEU A 66 -34.46 17.98 -14.91
CA LEU A 66 -33.74 18.36 -16.12
C LEU A 66 -34.57 18.06 -17.37
N ILE A 67 -35.10 16.85 -17.50
CA ILE A 67 -35.92 16.41 -18.65
C ILE A 67 -37.12 17.33 -18.82
N LYS A 68 -37.85 17.61 -17.73
CA LYS A 68 -38.99 18.54 -17.75
C LYS A 68 -38.59 19.94 -18.20
N SER A 69 -37.48 20.46 -17.67
CA SER A 69 -36.97 21.78 -18.03
C SER A 69 -36.61 21.89 -19.52
N ILE A 70 -36.01 20.84 -20.09
CA ILE A 70 -35.67 20.77 -21.52
C ILE A 70 -36.94 20.67 -22.37
N ALA A 71 -37.86 19.78 -22.03
CA ALA A 71 -39.11 19.57 -22.76
C ALA A 71 -39.96 20.85 -22.83
N GLU A 72 -40.12 21.54 -21.70
CA GLU A 72 -40.89 22.79 -21.61
C GLU A 72 -40.22 23.94 -22.36
N ARG A 73 -38.90 24.13 -22.20
CA ARG A 73 -38.21 25.27 -22.80
C ARG A 73 -38.05 25.14 -24.30
N PHE A 74 -37.77 23.94 -24.79
CA PHE A 74 -37.52 23.68 -26.21
C PHE A 74 -38.77 23.21 -26.97
N ILE A 75 -39.91 23.11 -26.28
CA ILE A 75 -41.21 22.69 -26.84
C ILE A 75 -41.07 21.30 -27.49
N LEU A 76 -40.47 20.38 -26.75
CA LEU A 76 -40.20 19.00 -27.15
C LEU A 76 -41.07 18.04 -26.36
N THR A 77 -41.31 16.84 -26.91
CA THR A 77 -42.01 15.79 -26.17
C THR A 77 -41.10 15.22 -25.08
N THR A 78 -41.66 15.01 -23.89
CA THR A 78 -40.91 14.45 -22.75
C THR A 78 -40.30 13.09 -23.10
N THR A 79 -40.99 12.27 -23.89
CA THR A 79 -40.52 10.97 -24.37
C THR A 79 -39.23 11.09 -25.18
N TYR A 80 -39.15 12.07 -26.08
CA TYR A 80 -37.96 12.32 -26.90
C TYR A 80 -36.76 12.73 -26.02
N VAL A 81 -36.97 13.67 -25.10
CA VAL A 81 -35.91 14.14 -24.18
C VAL A 81 -35.44 13.02 -23.25
N HIS A 82 -36.37 12.18 -22.77
CA HIS A 82 -36.04 11.04 -21.92
C HIS A 82 -35.13 10.03 -22.64
N ALA A 83 -35.42 9.74 -23.91
CA ALA A 83 -34.57 8.88 -24.74
C ALA A 83 -33.17 9.51 -24.93
N ALA A 84 -33.11 10.80 -25.26
CA ALA A 84 -31.84 11.52 -25.46
C ALA A 84 -30.95 11.49 -24.21
N VAL A 85 -31.51 11.79 -23.03
CA VAL A 85 -30.77 11.77 -21.76
C VAL A 85 -30.34 10.35 -21.39
N GLY A 86 -31.19 9.34 -21.62
CA GLY A 86 -30.82 7.94 -21.39
C GLY A 86 -29.65 7.48 -22.27
N HIS A 87 -29.63 7.87 -23.54
CA HIS A 87 -28.52 7.59 -24.44
C HIS A 87 -27.22 8.30 -24.04
N LEU A 88 -27.31 9.55 -23.57
CA LEU A 88 -26.15 10.28 -23.05
C LEU A 88 -25.53 9.53 -21.86
N ILE A 89 -26.35 9.09 -20.89
CA ILE A 89 -25.88 8.36 -19.70
C ILE A 89 -25.12 7.09 -20.12
N ASN A 90 -25.71 6.27 -20.99
CA ASN A 90 -25.05 5.06 -21.48
C ASN A 90 -23.71 5.36 -22.16
N THR A 91 -23.66 6.43 -22.97
CA THR A 91 -22.43 6.84 -23.68
C THR A 91 -21.33 7.27 -22.70
N ILE A 92 -21.69 7.99 -21.62
CA ILE A 92 -20.74 8.39 -20.57
C ILE A 92 -20.28 7.17 -19.76
N GLU A 93 -21.17 6.22 -19.47
CA GLU A 93 -20.81 4.97 -18.79
C GLU A 93 -19.79 4.16 -19.58
N ASP A 94 -20.04 3.95 -20.88
CA ASP A 94 -19.13 3.21 -21.76
C ASP A 94 -17.76 3.90 -21.85
N TYR A 95 -17.74 5.24 -21.93
CA TYR A 95 -16.50 6.03 -21.88
C TYR A 95 -15.74 5.84 -20.56
N ARG A 96 -16.43 5.90 -19.41
CA ARG A 96 -15.80 5.72 -18.08
C ARG A 96 -15.22 4.32 -17.94
N LEU A 97 -15.93 3.29 -18.36
CA LEU A 97 -15.46 1.90 -18.32
C LEU A 97 -14.23 1.71 -19.21
N THR A 98 -14.29 2.20 -20.45
CA THR A 98 -13.16 2.12 -21.39
C THR A 98 -11.94 2.89 -20.89
N ALA A 99 -12.14 4.04 -20.25
CA ALA A 99 -11.04 4.83 -19.68
C ALA A 99 -10.40 4.14 -18.46
N ILE A 100 -11.18 3.43 -17.64
CA ILE A 100 -10.66 2.61 -16.53
C ILE A 100 -9.80 1.48 -17.08
N ASP A 101 -10.26 0.75 -18.09
CA ASP A 101 -9.52 -0.37 -18.69
C ASP A 101 -8.25 0.11 -19.41
N ASN A 102 -8.31 1.24 -20.11
CA ASN A 102 -7.13 1.84 -20.73
C ASN A 102 -6.11 2.35 -19.70
N ASN A 103 -6.57 2.89 -18.55
CA ASN A 103 -5.67 3.25 -17.47
C ASN A 103 -4.99 2.01 -16.90
N LYS A 104 -5.72 0.90 -16.68
CA LYS A 104 -5.13 -0.39 -16.24
C LYS A 104 -4.05 -0.91 -17.20
N LEU A 105 -4.32 -0.87 -18.51
CA LEU A 105 -3.36 -1.28 -19.54
C LEU A 105 -2.10 -0.40 -19.55
N LYS A 106 -2.24 0.91 -19.36
CA LYS A 106 -1.10 1.84 -19.23
C LYS A 106 -0.28 1.56 -17.97
N THR A 107 -0.91 1.23 -16.84
CA THR A 107 -0.20 0.92 -15.58
C THR A 107 0.60 -0.38 -15.70
N LEU A 108 0.07 -1.40 -16.41
CA LEU A 108 0.77 -2.66 -16.66
C LEU A 108 1.98 -2.50 -17.61
N GLN A 109 1.89 -1.62 -18.61
CA GLN A 109 2.99 -1.34 -19.55
C GLN A 109 4.11 -0.47 -18.96
N GLN A 110 3.89 0.19 -17.82
CA GLN A 110 4.85 1.09 -17.19
C GLN A 110 5.80 0.44 -16.17
N LYS A 111 5.77 -0.89 -15.97
CA LYS A 111 6.75 -1.54 -15.09
C LYS A 111 8.18 -1.28 -15.60
N PRO A 112 9.03 -0.57 -14.85
CA PRO A 112 10.38 -0.24 -15.28
C PRO A 112 11.16 -1.52 -15.57
N THR A 113 11.67 -1.68 -16.78
CA THR A 113 12.57 -2.78 -17.12
C THR A 113 13.99 -2.33 -16.81
N LEU A 114 14.71 -3.10 -16.00
CA LEU A 114 16.08 -2.81 -15.60
C LEU A 114 17.03 -2.84 -16.81
N THR A 115 17.98 -1.91 -16.88
CA THR A 115 19.06 -2.00 -17.87
C THR A 115 20.04 -3.12 -17.52
N LYS A 116 20.88 -3.53 -18.48
CA LYS A 116 21.92 -4.55 -18.22
C LYS A 116 22.90 -4.11 -17.14
N GLU A 117 23.26 -2.82 -17.09
CA GLU A 117 24.12 -2.31 -16.01
C GLU A 117 23.43 -2.39 -14.65
N GLU A 118 22.14 -1.99 -14.58
CA GLU A 118 21.38 -2.03 -13.33
C GLU A 118 21.17 -3.45 -12.80
N ILE A 119 20.95 -4.42 -13.70
CA ILE A 119 20.88 -5.84 -13.35
C ILE A 119 22.22 -6.29 -12.77
N THR A 120 23.32 -5.98 -13.44
CA THR A 120 24.66 -6.40 -13.00
C THR A 120 25.04 -5.79 -11.66
N GLU A 121 24.74 -4.49 -11.45
CA GLU A 121 25.01 -3.79 -10.18
C GLU A 121 24.20 -4.39 -9.03
N ALA A 122 22.89 -4.60 -9.23
CA ALA A 122 22.01 -5.19 -8.21
C ALA A 122 22.35 -6.66 -7.90
N GLU A 123 22.67 -7.46 -8.92
CA GLU A 123 23.10 -8.85 -8.73
C GLU A 123 24.44 -8.93 -7.98
N THR A 124 25.41 -8.09 -8.34
CA THR A 124 26.71 -8.01 -7.64
C THR A 124 26.48 -7.66 -6.17
N PHE A 125 25.61 -6.67 -5.91
CA PHE A 125 25.25 -6.30 -4.54
C PHE A 125 24.66 -7.47 -3.75
N LEU A 126 23.74 -8.24 -4.36
CA LEU A 126 23.06 -9.38 -3.74
C LEU A 126 23.98 -10.61 -3.52
N ARG A 127 25.00 -10.80 -4.35
CA ARG A 127 25.94 -11.94 -4.25
C ARG A 127 27.07 -11.72 -3.24
N GLU A 128 27.45 -10.47 -2.98
CA GLU A 128 28.51 -10.13 -2.04
C GLU A 128 28.14 -10.48 -0.58
N GLY A 129 29.12 -10.98 0.19
CA GLY A 129 28.95 -11.34 1.61
C GLY A 129 28.56 -10.18 2.53
N ASN A 130 28.19 -10.49 3.77
CA ASN A 130 27.70 -9.51 4.76
C ASN A 130 26.52 -8.66 4.24
N LEU A 131 25.60 -9.30 3.50
CA LEU A 131 24.54 -8.60 2.77
C LEU A 131 23.66 -7.74 3.68
N LEU A 132 23.25 -8.24 4.86
CA LEU A 132 22.43 -7.45 5.77
C LEU A 132 23.14 -6.20 6.28
N GLN A 133 24.41 -6.32 6.68
CA GLN A 133 25.21 -5.18 7.13
C GLN A 133 25.37 -4.15 6.01
N ARG A 134 25.77 -4.58 4.81
CA ARG A 134 25.90 -3.70 3.64
C ARG A 134 24.59 -3.04 3.27
N THR A 135 23.49 -3.78 3.31
CA THR A 135 22.14 -3.23 3.11
C THR A 135 21.84 -2.17 4.14
N ASN A 136 22.13 -2.42 5.42
CA ASN A 136 21.92 -1.46 6.48
C ASN A 136 22.75 -0.18 6.28
N ASP A 137 24.01 -0.31 5.89
CA ASP A 137 24.87 0.83 5.57
C ASP A 137 24.34 1.65 4.40
N TYR A 138 23.82 0.97 3.37
CA TYR A 138 23.24 1.63 2.20
C TYR A 138 21.90 2.32 2.55
N ILE A 139 21.06 1.72 3.40
CA ILE A 139 19.87 2.38 3.96
C ILE A 139 20.26 3.66 4.72
N GLY A 140 21.36 3.61 5.50
CA GLY A 140 21.89 4.80 6.17
C GLY A 140 22.34 5.88 5.18
N LYS A 141 23.11 5.48 4.17
CA LYS A 141 23.63 6.36 3.12
C LYS A 141 22.54 6.91 2.20
N SER A 142 21.36 6.29 2.11
CA SER A 142 20.21 6.83 1.38
C SER A 142 19.46 7.93 2.14
N GLY A 143 19.86 8.23 3.39
CA GLY A 143 19.29 9.31 4.19
C GLY A 143 18.44 8.88 5.39
N VAL A 144 18.43 7.59 5.75
CA VAL A 144 17.78 7.10 6.99
C VAL A 144 18.76 7.19 8.16
N ILE A 145 18.60 8.18 9.02
CA ILE A 145 19.59 8.49 10.07
C ILE A 145 19.33 7.68 11.34
N GLY A 146 20.36 6.99 11.82
CA GLY A 146 20.27 6.13 13.01
C GLY A 146 19.26 5.01 12.82
N GLU A 147 18.55 4.63 13.88
CA GLU A 147 17.50 3.58 13.85
C GLU A 147 18.00 2.27 13.21
N GLU A 148 19.28 1.92 13.42
CA GLU A 148 19.99 0.94 12.60
C GLU A 148 19.35 -0.45 12.62
N THR A 149 18.89 -0.89 13.80
CA THR A 149 18.16 -2.14 13.94
C THR A 149 16.75 -2.03 13.34
N ASN A 150 16.02 -0.96 13.66
CA ASN A 150 14.64 -0.78 13.23
C ASN A 150 14.52 -0.61 11.70
N ARG A 151 15.39 0.19 11.07
CA ARG A 151 15.36 0.43 9.62
C ARG A 151 15.62 -0.84 8.81
N LEU A 152 16.52 -1.70 9.29
CA LEU A 152 16.80 -2.99 8.64
C LEU A 152 15.63 -3.97 8.80
N ILE A 153 15.02 -4.02 9.99
CA ILE A 153 13.83 -4.85 10.24
C ILE A 153 12.66 -4.40 9.36
N ILE A 154 12.40 -3.10 9.28
CA ILE A 154 11.37 -2.53 8.40
C ILE A 154 11.64 -2.92 6.95
N PHE A 155 12.88 -2.77 6.48
CA PHE A 155 13.26 -3.11 5.11
C PHE A 155 13.01 -4.58 4.79
N LEU A 156 13.44 -5.50 5.67
CA LEU A 156 13.21 -6.94 5.52
C LEU A 156 11.72 -7.30 5.55
N VAL A 157 10.95 -6.70 6.46
CA VAL A 157 9.50 -6.88 6.50
C VAL A 157 8.86 -6.40 5.21
N PHE A 158 9.26 -5.25 4.66
CA PHE A 158 8.73 -4.77 3.38
C PHE A 158 9.14 -5.63 2.18
N THR A 159 10.34 -6.23 2.22
CA THR A 159 10.79 -7.23 1.24
C THR A 159 9.93 -8.48 1.26
N SER A 160 9.44 -8.89 2.43
CA SER A 160 8.64 -10.10 2.60
C SER A 160 7.34 -10.12 1.78
N ARG A 161 6.89 -8.98 1.24
CA ARG A 161 5.74 -8.91 0.30
C ARG A 161 5.86 -9.87 -0.89
N LYS A 162 7.09 -10.25 -1.26
CA LYS A 162 7.39 -11.19 -2.36
C LYS A 162 7.42 -12.66 -1.93
N THR A 163 7.19 -12.96 -0.65
CA THR A 163 7.11 -14.33 -0.13
C THR A 163 5.65 -14.79 -0.05
N ALA A 164 5.42 -16.08 0.11
CA ALA A 164 4.07 -16.64 0.25
C ALA A 164 3.37 -16.20 1.56
N ARG A 165 4.14 -15.80 2.57
CA ARG A 165 3.64 -15.35 3.88
C ARG A 165 4.36 -14.06 4.27
N PRO A 166 3.93 -12.90 3.73
CA PRO A 166 4.50 -11.63 4.12
C PRO A 166 4.33 -11.35 5.61
N LEU A 167 5.25 -10.55 6.11
CA LEU A 167 5.26 -10.00 7.43
C LEU A 167 4.67 -8.59 7.42
N HIS A 168 4.25 -8.13 8.59
CA HIS A 168 3.67 -6.81 8.78
C HIS A 168 4.36 -6.12 9.95
N ILE A 169 4.40 -4.79 9.95
CA ILE A 169 5.09 -4.01 10.98
C ILE A 169 4.28 -2.80 11.40
N ILE A 170 4.28 -2.53 12.71
CA ILE A 170 3.70 -1.34 13.30
C ILE A 170 4.79 -0.63 14.11
N SER A 171 5.00 0.65 13.80
CA SER A 171 5.94 1.51 14.52
C SER A 171 5.21 2.32 15.59
N PHE A 172 5.72 2.25 16.81
CA PHE A 172 5.25 2.97 17.99
C PHE A 172 6.28 3.98 18.46
N GLY A 173 5.79 5.01 19.15
CA GLY A 173 6.60 6.12 19.65
C GLY A 173 5.75 7.35 19.90
N SER A 174 6.28 8.27 20.69
CA SER A 174 5.62 9.53 21.01
C SER A 174 5.37 10.38 19.76
N SER A 175 4.40 11.31 19.81
CA SER A 175 4.19 12.25 18.71
C SER A 175 5.48 13.06 18.46
N GLY A 176 5.83 13.30 17.20
CA GLY A 176 7.03 14.08 16.83
C GLY A 176 8.35 13.32 16.74
N VAL A 177 8.44 12.07 17.21
CA VAL A 177 9.68 11.25 17.20
C VAL A 177 10.07 10.75 15.79
N GLY A 178 9.25 11.01 14.77
CA GLY A 178 9.58 10.64 13.38
C GLY A 178 9.15 9.23 12.96
N LYS A 179 8.11 8.66 13.59
CA LYS A 179 7.55 7.34 13.24
C LYS A 179 7.24 7.18 11.75
N SER A 180 6.37 8.05 11.24
CA SER A 180 5.95 8.04 9.84
C SER A 180 7.15 8.31 8.93
N HIS A 181 8.03 9.24 9.32
CA HIS A 181 9.26 9.53 8.59
C HIS A 181 10.17 8.31 8.41
N LEU A 182 10.42 7.52 9.46
CA LEU A 182 11.24 6.31 9.37
C LEU A 182 10.61 5.28 8.40
N GLN A 183 9.32 5.00 8.54
CA GLN A 183 8.63 4.05 7.66
C GLN A 183 8.56 4.53 6.22
N GLU A 184 8.26 5.81 5.98
CA GLU A 184 8.22 6.42 4.66
C GLU A 184 9.59 6.36 3.99
N LYS A 185 10.65 6.73 4.72
CA LYS A 185 12.02 6.72 4.18
C LYS A 185 12.54 5.33 3.85
N VAL A 186 12.21 4.31 4.65
CA VAL A 186 12.51 2.92 4.28
C VAL A 186 11.59 2.46 3.15
N GLY A 187 10.33 2.90 3.13
CA GLY A 187 9.37 2.64 2.06
C GLY A 187 9.77 3.24 0.71
N GLU A 188 10.50 4.35 0.69
CA GLU A 188 11.12 4.94 -0.50
C GLU A 188 12.16 4.00 -1.17
N LEU A 189 12.67 3.00 -0.47
CA LEU A 189 13.60 1.99 -0.98
C LEU A 189 12.87 0.83 -1.69
N ILE A 190 11.55 0.80 -1.60
CA ILE A 190 10.68 -0.15 -2.30
C ILE A 190 10.29 0.47 -3.66
N PRO A 191 10.30 -0.30 -4.76
CA PRO A 191 9.88 0.17 -6.07
C PRO A 191 8.51 0.86 -6.00
N LYS A 192 8.37 2.03 -6.65
CA LYS A 192 7.13 2.82 -6.61
C LYS A 192 5.93 2.02 -7.12
N GLU A 193 6.15 1.21 -8.14
CA GLU A 193 5.15 0.30 -8.70
C GLU A 193 4.67 -0.76 -7.71
N ASP A 194 5.45 -1.08 -6.67
CA ASP A 194 5.14 -2.09 -5.65
C ASP A 194 4.65 -1.49 -4.32
N LYS A 195 4.38 -0.18 -4.28
CA LYS A 195 4.02 0.54 -3.06
C LYS A 195 2.68 1.27 -3.21
N ILE A 196 1.88 1.21 -2.15
CA ILE A 196 0.61 1.95 -1.99
C ILE A 196 0.70 2.71 -0.67
N GLU A 197 0.59 4.04 -0.71
CA GLU A 197 0.61 4.91 0.47
C GLU A 197 -0.81 5.41 0.77
N LEU A 198 -1.23 5.27 2.03
CA LEU A 198 -2.58 5.54 2.48
C LEU A 198 -2.57 6.45 3.71
N THR A 199 -3.12 7.65 3.56
CA THR A 199 -3.42 8.56 4.68
C THR A 199 -4.79 8.28 5.29
N SER A 200 -5.79 7.95 4.46
CA SER A 200 -7.13 7.58 4.90
C SER A 200 -7.83 6.64 3.92
N VAL A 201 -8.63 5.72 4.44
CA VAL A 201 -9.27 4.67 3.65
C VAL A 201 -10.71 4.43 4.12
N SER A 202 -11.66 4.44 3.19
CA SER A 202 -13.03 4.02 3.49
C SER A 202 -13.09 2.50 3.74
N GLY A 203 -13.96 2.05 4.62
CA GLY A 203 -14.02 0.62 5.00
C GLY A 203 -14.27 -0.37 3.86
N ASN A 204 -14.75 0.12 2.72
CA ASN A 204 -15.01 -0.71 1.54
C ASN A 204 -13.94 -0.60 0.45
N ALA A 205 -12.99 0.33 0.55
CA ALA A 205 -12.05 0.64 -0.53
C ALA A 205 -11.26 -0.61 -0.98
N PHE A 206 -10.80 -1.43 -0.03
CA PHE A 206 -10.02 -2.62 -0.32
C PHE A 206 -10.74 -3.66 -1.18
N TYR A 207 -12.08 -3.71 -1.17
CA TYR A 207 -12.84 -4.68 -1.98
C TYR A 207 -13.00 -4.26 -3.44
N TYR A 208 -12.61 -3.04 -3.80
CA TYR A 208 -12.73 -2.52 -5.16
C TYR A 208 -11.42 -2.57 -5.95
N TYR A 209 -10.31 -3.02 -5.34
CA TYR A 209 -9.16 -3.48 -6.09
C TYR A 209 -9.56 -4.69 -6.93
N VAL A 210 -9.07 -4.79 -8.16
CA VAL A 210 -9.48 -5.85 -9.08
C VAL A 210 -8.29 -6.77 -9.34
N ASP A 211 -8.58 -8.06 -9.51
CA ASP A 211 -7.56 -9.09 -9.80
C ASP A 211 -6.42 -9.11 -8.75
N ASP A 212 -5.18 -8.95 -9.22
CA ASP A 212 -3.95 -9.03 -8.44
C ASP A 212 -3.32 -7.64 -8.19
N ASP A 213 -4.15 -6.59 -8.19
CA ASP A 213 -3.73 -5.19 -7.97
C ASP A 213 -2.93 -5.02 -6.65
N LEU A 214 -3.27 -5.83 -5.64
CA LEU A 214 -2.59 -5.85 -4.34
C LEU A 214 -1.46 -6.90 -4.26
N GLY A 215 -1.32 -7.78 -5.25
CA GLY A 215 -0.32 -8.83 -5.27
C GLY A 215 1.12 -8.29 -5.15
N ASN A 216 1.84 -8.78 -4.16
CA ASN A 216 3.22 -8.39 -3.82
C ASN A 216 3.40 -6.89 -3.54
N LYS A 217 2.34 -6.19 -3.08
CA LYS A 217 2.42 -4.76 -2.73
C LYS A 217 2.76 -4.54 -1.26
N LEU A 218 3.50 -3.46 -1.03
CA LEU A 218 3.62 -2.82 0.27
C LEU A 218 2.50 -1.80 0.42
N ILE A 219 1.68 -1.95 1.45
CA ILE A 219 0.71 -0.94 1.87
C ILE A 219 1.31 -0.20 3.06
N LEU A 220 1.58 1.10 2.90
CA LEU A 220 2.02 1.99 3.96
C LEU A 220 0.85 2.82 4.47
N ILE A 221 0.63 2.75 5.77
CA ILE A 221 -0.42 3.48 6.48
C ILE A 221 0.26 4.52 7.37
N GLU A 222 0.16 5.79 7.02
CA GLU A 222 0.84 6.89 7.74
C GLU A 222 0.41 6.94 9.22
N ASP A 223 -0.89 6.75 9.47
CA ASP A 223 -1.49 6.65 10.80
C ASP A 223 -2.62 5.62 10.80
N TYR A 224 -2.52 4.62 11.68
CA TYR A 224 -3.55 3.59 11.85
C TYR A 224 -4.93 4.15 12.21
N ASP A 225 -5.00 5.32 12.85
CA ASP A 225 -6.27 5.97 13.17
C ASP A 225 -7.01 6.42 11.90
N GLY A 226 -6.28 6.78 10.83
CA GLY A 226 -6.83 7.18 9.53
C GLY A 226 -7.51 6.04 8.75
N VAL A 227 -7.26 4.79 9.13
CA VAL A 227 -7.80 3.58 8.47
C VAL A 227 -8.74 2.77 9.37
N PHE A 228 -9.24 3.36 10.45
CA PHE A 228 -10.11 2.69 11.42
C PHE A 228 -11.28 1.92 10.77
N ALA A 229 -11.94 2.54 9.80
CA ALA A 229 -13.06 1.94 9.07
C ALA A 229 -12.66 0.71 8.23
N ALA A 230 -11.37 0.56 7.90
CA ALA A 230 -10.82 -0.47 7.04
C ALA A 230 -9.96 -1.51 7.80
N LEU A 231 -9.95 -1.50 9.15
CA LEU A 231 -9.15 -2.45 9.93
C LEU A 231 -9.54 -3.91 9.71
N TYR A 232 -10.83 -4.20 9.50
CA TYR A 232 -11.29 -5.56 9.23
C TYR A 232 -10.70 -6.15 7.94
N PRO A 233 -10.86 -5.52 6.75
CA PRO A 233 -10.22 -6.05 5.54
C PRO A 233 -8.69 -6.11 5.64
N ILE A 234 -8.05 -5.17 6.35
CA ILE A 234 -6.61 -5.22 6.63
C ILE A 234 -6.25 -6.51 7.38
N ARG A 235 -6.94 -6.84 8.47
CA ARG A 235 -6.69 -8.07 9.26
C ARG A 235 -6.85 -9.35 8.45
N GLU A 236 -7.88 -9.38 7.60
CA GLU A 236 -8.16 -10.52 6.74
C GLU A 236 -7.09 -10.67 5.66
N LEU A 237 -6.62 -9.57 5.05
CA LEU A 237 -5.46 -9.59 4.15
C LEU A 237 -4.21 -10.11 4.85
N GLN A 238 -3.90 -9.64 6.07
CA GLN A 238 -2.75 -10.13 6.84
C GLN A 238 -2.82 -11.64 7.13
N SER A 239 -4.01 -12.12 7.49
CA SER A 239 -4.17 -13.51 7.97
C SER A 239 -4.38 -14.52 6.84
N LYS A 240 -5.14 -14.16 5.81
CA LYS A 240 -5.61 -15.07 4.75
C LYS A 240 -5.03 -14.76 3.39
N GLN A 241 -4.33 -13.63 3.23
CA GLN A 241 -3.81 -13.15 1.94
C GLN A 241 -4.90 -13.00 0.86
N LYS A 242 -6.16 -12.87 1.28
CA LYS A 242 -7.32 -12.63 0.41
C LYS A 242 -8.46 -12.04 1.22
N ILE A 243 -9.26 -11.20 0.57
CA ILE A 243 -10.53 -10.72 1.09
C ILE A 243 -11.62 -10.92 0.06
N SER A 244 -12.85 -11.12 0.53
CA SER A 244 -14.00 -11.23 -0.34
C SER A 244 -15.19 -10.50 0.24
N LYS A 245 -16.00 -9.91 -0.63
CA LYS A 245 -17.23 -9.24 -0.25
C LYS A 245 -18.30 -9.51 -1.28
N THR A 246 -19.46 -9.96 -0.79
CA THR A 246 -20.65 -10.10 -1.61
C THR A 246 -21.43 -8.81 -1.54
N ILE A 247 -21.64 -8.16 -2.68
CA ILE A 247 -22.47 -6.96 -2.78
C ILE A 247 -23.63 -7.21 -3.74
N THR A 248 -24.70 -6.49 -3.48
CA THR A 248 -25.91 -6.54 -4.29
C THR A 248 -25.92 -5.32 -5.21
N MET A 249 -25.99 -5.54 -6.51
CA MET A 249 -26.06 -4.49 -7.52
C MET A 249 -27.37 -4.66 -8.30
N ARG A 250 -28.09 -3.57 -8.54
CA ARG A 250 -29.22 -3.63 -9.48
C ARG A 250 -28.68 -3.53 -10.90
N ASP A 251 -29.15 -4.41 -11.78
CA ASP A 251 -28.90 -4.28 -13.20
C ASP A 251 -29.79 -3.19 -13.81
N ARG A 252 -29.54 -2.87 -15.09
CA ARG A 252 -30.30 -1.87 -15.84
C ARG A 252 -31.79 -2.20 -15.97
N ASN A 253 -32.20 -3.44 -15.70
CA ASN A 253 -33.58 -3.91 -15.78
C ASN A 253 -34.30 -3.91 -14.41
N GLY A 254 -33.63 -3.40 -13.36
CA GLY A 254 -34.16 -3.39 -12.00
C GLY A 254 -34.05 -4.73 -11.27
N ASN A 255 -33.45 -5.75 -11.90
CA ASN A 255 -33.20 -7.02 -11.25
C ASN A 255 -32.01 -6.91 -10.32
N THR A 256 -32.12 -7.60 -9.20
CA THR A 256 -31.08 -7.63 -8.17
C THR A 256 -30.08 -8.71 -8.53
N ARG A 257 -28.84 -8.33 -8.91
CA ARG A 257 -27.72 -9.26 -9.16
C ARG A 257 -26.74 -9.23 -8.00
N THR A 258 -26.30 -10.42 -7.59
CA THR A 258 -25.27 -10.58 -6.57
C THR A 258 -23.91 -10.59 -7.24
N LEU A 259 -23.00 -9.71 -6.81
CA LEU A 259 -21.60 -9.66 -7.26
C LEU A 259 -20.69 -10.10 -6.11
N HIS A 260 -19.84 -11.08 -6.37
CA HIS A 260 -18.80 -11.52 -5.45
C HIS A 260 -17.49 -10.85 -5.81
N LEU A 261 -17.08 -9.86 -5.02
CA LEU A 261 -15.78 -9.21 -5.14
C LEU A 261 -14.76 -10.06 -4.38
N THR A 262 -13.67 -10.47 -5.04
CA THR A 262 -12.55 -11.15 -4.40
C THR A 262 -11.28 -10.42 -4.76
N VAL A 263 -10.46 -10.12 -3.76
CA VAL A 263 -9.18 -9.44 -3.92
C VAL A 263 -8.10 -10.33 -3.33
N HIS A 264 -7.06 -10.56 -4.11
CA HIS A 264 -5.94 -11.40 -3.74
C HIS A 264 -4.77 -10.52 -3.25
N GLY A 265 -4.13 -10.98 -2.16
CA GLY A 265 -2.75 -10.61 -1.86
C GLY A 265 -1.78 -11.55 -2.59
N PRO A 266 -0.52 -11.68 -2.15
CA PRO A 266 -0.01 -11.32 -0.83
C PRO A 266 0.36 -9.83 -0.67
N VAL A 267 0.22 -9.27 0.53
CA VAL A 267 0.60 -7.88 0.86
C VAL A 267 1.50 -7.81 2.08
N SER A 268 2.48 -6.91 2.09
CA SER A 268 3.13 -6.44 3.33
C SER A 268 2.43 -5.17 3.79
N ILE A 269 2.24 -5.01 5.10
CA ILE A 269 1.55 -3.84 5.66
C ILE A 269 2.47 -3.20 6.69
N GLY A 270 2.84 -1.95 6.44
CA GLY A 270 3.53 -1.08 7.40
C GLY A 270 2.57 -0.01 7.88
N GLY A 271 2.59 0.31 9.17
CA GLY A 271 1.99 1.57 9.58
C GLY A 271 2.45 2.07 10.93
N CYS A 272 2.04 3.28 11.28
CA CYS A 272 2.43 3.94 12.52
C CYS A 272 1.23 4.19 13.43
N THR A 273 1.48 4.27 14.73
CA THR A 273 0.48 4.68 15.72
C THR A 273 1.13 5.23 16.98
N THR A 274 0.43 6.12 17.68
CA THR A 274 0.79 6.62 19.01
C THR A 274 0.14 5.82 20.14
N ASN A 275 -0.87 5.01 19.83
CA ASN A 275 -1.63 4.29 20.82
C ASN A 275 -0.98 2.93 21.12
N GLU A 276 -0.41 2.74 22.31
CA GLU A 276 0.14 1.43 22.72
C GLU A 276 -0.96 0.35 22.81
N HIS A 277 -2.21 0.72 22.98
CA HIS A 277 -3.38 -0.16 22.94
C HIS A 277 -3.90 -0.31 21.51
N VAL A 278 -3.01 -0.53 20.53
CA VAL A 278 -3.44 -1.08 19.24
C VAL A 278 -4.21 -2.35 19.54
N TYR A 279 -5.42 -2.46 18.96
CA TYR A 279 -6.28 -3.64 19.09
C TYR A 279 -5.43 -4.91 19.10
N GLU A 280 -5.55 -5.70 20.17
CA GLU A 280 -4.71 -6.87 20.44
C GLU A 280 -4.59 -7.78 19.20
N ASP A 281 -5.65 -7.85 18.41
CA ASP A 281 -5.69 -8.55 17.14
C ASP A 281 -4.70 -8.04 16.07
N ASN A 282 -4.60 -6.72 15.88
CA ASN A 282 -3.66 -6.13 14.91
C ASN A 282 -2.22 -6.24 15.40
N ALA A 283 -2.00 -5.92 16.67
CA ALA A 283 -0.67 -5.95 17.30
C ALA A 283 -0.05 -7.35 17.24
N ASN A 284 -0.89 -8.39 17.37
CA ASN A 284 -0.45 -9.78 17.31
C ASN A 284 -0.16 -10.32 15.91
N ARG A 285 -0.55 -9.60 14.84
CA ARG A 285 -0.31 -9.97 13.43
C ARG A 285 0.86 -9.21 12.81
N SER A 286 1.46 -8.30 13.57
CA SER A 286 2.57 -7.46 13.13
C SER A 286 3.76 -7.54 14.09
N PHE A 287 4.94 -7.23 13.59
CA PHE A 287 6.09 -6.84 14.39
C PHE A 287 5.80 -5.47 15.00
N LEU A 288 6.05 -5.32 16.30
CA LEU A 288 5.89 -4.05 16.99
C LEU A 288 7.28 -3.55 17.28
N ILE A 289 7.61 -2.39 16.73
CA ILE A 289 8.90 -1.73 16.96
C ILE A 289 8.66 -0.39 17.65
N TYR A 290 9.59 -0.04 18.54
CA TYR A 290 9.59 1.23 19.24
C TYR A 290 10.75 2.03 18.71
N LEU A 291 10.49 3.29 18.34
CA LEU A 291 11.52 4.19 17.91
C LEU A 291 12.48 4.53 19.05
N ASP A 292 13.69 4.91 18.65
CA ASP A 292 14.74 5.38 19.53
C ASP A 292 14.48 6.84 19.94
N GLU A 293 14.01 7.01 21.17
CA GLU A 293 13.74 8.32 21.81
C GLU A 293 14.93 8.80 22.66
N THR A 294 16.15 8.39 22.33
CA THR A 294 17.36 8.86 23.04
C THR A 294 17.84 10.22 22.53
N GLU A 295 18.46 11.00 23.42
CA GLU A 295 19.07 12.29 23.06
C GLU A 295 20.15 12.12 21.98
N GLN A 296 20.91 11.01 21.99
CA GLN A 296 21.92 10.75 20.97
C GLN A 296 21.30 10.58 19.57
N GLN A 297 20.13 9.96 19.48
CA GLN A 297 19.41 9.82 18.22
C GLN A 297 18.89 11.18 17.74
N ASP A 298 18.31 11.97 18.63
CA ASP A 298 17.85 13.33 18.34
C ASP A 298 18.99 14.21 17.82
N GLU A 299 20.17 14.18 18.45
CA GLU A 299 21.35 14.91 18.00
C GLU A 299 21.81 14.49 16.60
N LYS A 300 21.83 13.19 16.30
CA LYS A 300 22.19 12.67 14.96
C LYS A 300 21.22 13.19 13.90
N VAL A 301 19.92 13.17 14.18
CA VAL A 301 18.89 13.65 13.25
C VAL A 301 19.03 15.16 13.03
N MET A 302 19.18 15.94 14.09
CA MET A 302 19.34 17.40 13.97
C MET A 302 20.65 17.78 13.27
N ASP A 303 21.75 17.06 13.50
CA ASP A 303 23.01 17.28 12.79
C ASP A 303 22.87 17.02 11.29
N TYR A 304 22.18 15.94 10.91
CA TYR A 304 21.87 15.67 9.51
C TYR A 304 21.01 16.77 8.88
N GLN A 305 19.95 17.23 9.56
CA GLN A 305 19.11 18.35 9.09
C GLN A 305 19.93 19.63 8.86
N ARG A 306 20.85 19.97 9.78
CA ARG A 306 21.77 21.11 9.62
C ARG A 306 22.71 20.92 8.43
N LYS A 307 23.30 19.73 8.25
CA LYS A 307 24.18 19.42 7.11
C LYS A 307 23.43 19.48 5.78
N LEU A 308 22.20 19.00 5.73
CA LEU A 308 21.33 19.05 4.56
C LEU A 308 21.02 20.51 4.19
N SER A 309 20.59 21.33 5.17
CA SER A 309 20.34 22.75 4.95
C SER A 309 21.59 23.53 4.54
N ALA A 310 22.78 23.10 4.99
CA ALA A 310 24.06 23.68 4.62
C ALA A 310 24.59 23.19 3.25
N GLY A 311 23.85 22.34 2.53
CA GLY A 311 24.27 21.79 1.23
C GLY A 311 25.46 20.82 1.32
N LYS A 312 25.73 20.24 2.50
CA LYS A 312 26.86 19.31 2.73
C LYS A 312 26.50 17.85 2.47
N ILE A 313 25.26 17.57 2.10
CA ILE A 313 24.76 16.23 1.80
C ILE A 313 24.64 16.08 0.29
N ASP A 314 25.23 15.03 -0.25
CA ASP A 314 25.11 14.68 -1.67
C ASP A 314 23.78 13.95 -1.94
N ILE A 315 22.76 14.73 -2.29
CA ILE A 315 21.42 14.22 -2.63
C ILE A 315 21.48 13.29 -3.86
N THR A 316 22.39 13.54 -4.80
CA THR A 316 22.53 12.71 -6.01
C THR A 316 23.01 11.32 -5.64
N GLN A 317 23.98 11.22 -4.72
CA GLN A 317 24.44 9.95 -4.19
C GLN A 317 23.33 9.21 -3.44
N GLN A 318 22.54 9.92 -2.61
CA GLN A 318 21.40 9.31 -1.91
C GLN A 318 20.38 8.70 -2.88
N GLN A 319 20.01 9.45 -3.93
CA GLN A 319 19.09 8.98 -4.96
C GLN A 319 19.65 7.78 -5.74
N LYS A 320 20.95 7.76 -6.03
CA LYS A 320 21.60 6.61 -6.68
C LYS A 320 21.51 5.37 -5.81
N ILE A 321 21.78 5.49 -4.51
CA ILE A 321 21.69 4.38 -3.55
C ILE A 321 20.23 3.91 -3.40
N GLN A 322 19.28 4.82 -3.29
CA GLN A 322 17.86 4.50 -3.27
C GLN A 322 17.46 3.72 -4.52
N LYS A 323 17.89 4.16 -5.71
CA LYS A 323 17.61 3.47 -6.97
C LYS A 323 18.23 2.08 -7.01
N LEU A 324 19.46 1.91 -6.53
CA LEU A 324 20.09 0.61 -6.39
C LEU A 324 19.28 -0.32 -5.48
N LEU A 325 18.86 0.14 -4.29
CA LEU A 325 18.07 -0.68 -3.38
C LEU A 325 16.68 -1.03 -3.94
N GLN A 326 16.05 -0.13 -4.69
CA GLN A 326 14.83 -0.45 -5.45
C GLN A 326 15.10 -1.51 -6.53
N ASN A 327 16.23 -1.44 -7.23
CA ASN A 327 16.61 -2.43 -8.23
C ASN A 327 16.92 -3.80 -7.60
N VAL A 328 17.58 -3.80 -6.44
CA VAL A 328 17.76 -5.01 -5.62
C VAL A 328 16.40 -5.63 -5.29
N GLN A 329 15.41 -4.83 -4.88
CA GLN A 329 14.04 -5.33 -4.65
C GLN A 329 13.41 -5.92 -5.91
N ARG A 330 13.62 -5.31 -7.10
CA ARG A 330 13.11 -5.83 -8.39
C ARG A 330 13.74 -7.17 -8.76
N MET A 331 15.03 -7.36 -8.46
CA MET A 331 15.78 -8.59 -8.76
C MET A 331 15.33 -9.81 -7.95
N LEU A 332 14.83 -9.62 -6.72
CA LEU A 332 14.35 -10.73 -5.89
C LEU A 332 13.19 -11.46 -6.55
N GLN A 333 13.32 -12.78 -6.70
CA GLN A 333 12.31 -13.66 -7.26
C GLN A 333 11.57 -14.40 -6.14
N PRO A 334 10.26 -14.66 -6.29
CA PRO A 334 9.54 -15.58 -5.40
C PRO A 334 10.21 -16.95 -5.43
N ILE A 335 10.60 -17.46 -4.26
CA ILE A 335 11.22 -18.78 -4.11
C ILE A 335 10.80 -19.39 -2.78
N THR A 336 10.63 -20.71 -2.75
CA THR A 336 10.31 -21.44 -1.53
C THR A 336 11.54 -21.51 -0.62
N VAL A 337 11.36 -21.17 0.64
CA VAL A 337 12.40 -21.28 1.67
C VAL A 337 12.06 -22.46 2.57
N ARG A 338 13.03 -23.34 2.82
CA ARG A 338 12.91 -24.44 3.77
C ARG A 338 13.93 -24.25 4.88
N ASN A 339 13.48 -24.22 6.12
CA ASN A 339 14.37 -24.09 7.27
C ASN A 339 14.66 -25.46 7.90
N PRO A 340 15.83 -26.10 7.61
CA PRO A 340 16.16 -27.42 8.15
C PRO A 340 16.40 -27.42 9.67
N TYR A 341 16.52 -26.24 10.28
CA TYR A 341 16.72 -26.08 11.72
C TYR A 341 15.42 -25.75 12.46
N ALA A 342 14.29 -25.58 11.77
CA ALA A 342 13.03 -25.09 12.35
C ALA A 342 12.59 -25.86 13.60
N GLU A 343 12.74 -27.19 13.62
CA GLU A 343 12.34 -28.04 14.75
C GLU A 343 13.20 -27.81 16.01
N LYS A 344 14.41 -27.24 15.86
CA LYS A 344 15.34 -26.94 16.96
C LYS A 344 15.15 -25.52 17.50
N LEU A 345 14.37 -24.69 16.83
CA LEU A 345 14.14 -23.29 17.17
C LEU A 345 13.06 -23.15 18.24
N ILE A 346 13.44 -23.35 19.49
CA ILE A 346 12.54 -23.25 20.64
C ILE A 346 12.69 -21.87 21.28
N ILE A 347 11.61 -21.08 21.25
CA ILE A 347 11.57 -19.79 21.94
C ILE A 347 11.42 -19.96 23.47
N PRO A 348 11.89 -18.99 24.28
CA PRO A 348 11.71 -19.01 25.73
C PRO A 348 10.23 -19.05 26.15
N ARG A 349 9.93 -19.63 27.31
CA ARG A 349 8.54 -19.81 27.81
C ARG A 349 7.92 -18.49 28.25
N GLU A 350 8.76 -17.53 28.60
CA GLU A 350 8.42 -16.19 29.06
C GLU A 350 7.90 -15.30 27.93
N VAL A 351 8.04 -15.76 26.67
CA VAL A 351 7.58 -15.00 25.52
C VAL A 351 6.06 -14.89 25.49
N PHE A 352 5.55 -13.66 25.43
CA PHE A 352 4.12 -13.40 25.31
C PHE A 352 3.55 -14.02 24.03
N LYS A 353 2.39 -14.68 24.18
CA LYS A 353 1.65 -15.38 23.09
C LYS A 353 2.58 -16.28 22.26
N PRO A 354 3.19 -17.32 22.86
CA PRO A 354 4.33 -18.06 22.29
C PRO A 354 4.03 -18.67 20.92
N ARG A 355 2.79 -19.12 20.66
CA ARG A 355 2.40 -19.68 19.35
C ARG A 355 2.56 -18.68 18.20
N ARG A 356 2.09 -17.44 18.38
CA ARG A 356 2.18 -16.40 17.35
C ARG A 356 3.61 -15.92 17.20
N THR A 357 4.29 -15.75 18.32
CA THR A 357 5.68 -15.29 18.32
C THR A 357 6.62 -16.31 17.68
N ASN A 358 6.40 -17.61 17.89
CA ASN A 358 7.16 -18.66 17.20
C ASN A 358 6.95 -18.62 15.68
N ALA A 359 5.71 -18.44 15.22
CA ALA A 359 5.41 -18.32 13.79
C ALA A 359 6.11 -17.10 13.16
N HIS A 360 6.08 -15.94 13.83
CA HIS A 360 6.79 -14.75 13.39
C HIS A 360 8.31 -14.94 13.38
N TYR A 361 8.87 -15.60 14.39
CA TYR A 361 10.31 -15.85 14.47
C TYR A 361 10.80 -16.73 13.32
N ILE A 362 10.12 -17.84 13.06
CA ILE A 362 10.44 -18.72 11.92
C ILE A 362 10.30 -17.96 10.60
N ALA A 363 9.20 -17.24 10.40
CA ALA A 363 8.95 -16.50 9.16
C ALA A 363 9.97 -15.35 8.94
N PHE A 364 10.46 -14.71 10.01
CA PHE A 364 11.49 -13.67 9.89
C PHE A 364 12.84 -14.25 9.46
N ILE A 365 13.21 -15.41 10.00
CA ILE A 365 14.40 -16.16 9.55
C ILE A 365 14.26 -16.50 8.06
N GLU A 366 13.11 -17.01 7.64
CA GLU A 366 12.84 -17.35 6.24
C GLU A 366 12.91 -16.12 5.33
N VAL A 367 12.50 -14.94 5.80
CA VAL A 367 12.64 -13.66 5.06
C VAL A 367 14.11 -13.25 4.90
N ILE A 368 14.96 -13.47 5.91
CA ILE A 368 16.40 -13.24 5.78
C ILE A 368 17.01 -14.19 4.74
N THR A 369 16.69 -15.48 4.82
CA THR A 369 17.12 -16.46 3.82
C THR A 369 16.64 -16.10 2.41
N PHE A 370 15.37 -15.67 2.28
CA PHE A 370 14.80 -15.18 1.03
C PHE A 370 15.54 -13.97 0.46
N TYR A 371 15.91 -13.02 1.32
CA TYR A 371 16.67 -11.84 0.91
C TYR A 371 18.07 -12.23 0.40
N LYS A 372 18.68 -13.23 1.03
CA LYS A 372 19.97 -13.81 0.62
C LYS A 372 19.87 -14.84 -0.51
N GLN A 373 18.76 -14.95 -1.24
CA GLN A 373 18.54 -16.01 -2.26
C GLN A 373 19.67 -16.14 -3.29
N TYR A 374 20.33 -15.04 -3.67
CA TYR A 374 21.47 -15.05 -4.63
C TYR A 374 22.78 -15.61 -4.05
N GLN A 375 22.82 -15.87 -2.74
CA GLN A 375 23.92 -16.47 -1.99
C GLN A 375 23.60 -17.89 -1.53
N ARG A 376 22.48 -18.46 -1.99
CA ARG A 376 22.02 -19.79 -1.60
C ARG A 376 22.05 -20.72 -2.81
N GLU A 377 22.31 -21.98 -2.54
CA GLU A 377 22.21 -23.03 -3.54
C GLU A 377 20.73 -23.32 -3.80
N HIS A 378 20.31 -23.27 -5.07
CA HIS A 378 18.98 -23.67 -5.47
C HIS A 378 18.90 -25.20 -5.52
N LYS A 379 18.04 -25.76 -4.67
CA LYS A 379 17.77 -27.20 -4.60
C LYS A 379 16.44 -27.50 -5.27
N VAL A 380 16.30 -28.73 -5.75
CA VAL A 380 15.08 -29.21 -6.39
C VAL A 380 14.52 -30.36 -5.57
N ASP A 381 13.26 -30.26 -5.20
CA ASP A 381 12.54 -31.35 -4.58
C ASP A 381 12.33 -32.48 -5.61
N LYS A 382 12.83 -33.68 -5.31
CA LYS A 382 12.79 -34.82 -6.24
C LYS A 382 11.39 -35.35 -6.47
N GLU A 383 10.45 -35.09 -5.57
CA GLU A 383 9.08 -35.58 -5.65
C GLU A 383 8.15 -34.56 -6.33
N THR A 384 8.28 -33.28 -5.99
CA THR A 384 7.39 -32.23 -6.52
C THR A 384 7.97 -31.43 -7.69
N GLY A 385 9.29 -31.48 -7.89
CA GLY A 385 10.00 -30.62 -8.85
C GLY A 385 10.12 -29.17 -8.42
N GLU A 386 9.69 -28.82 -7.20
CA GLU A 386 9.74 -27.46 -6.66
C GLU A 386 11.18 -27.01 -6.39
N ILE A 387 11.52 -25.79 -6.82
CA ILE A 387 12.82 -25.17 -6.53
C ILE A 387 12.74 -24.46 -5.19
N TYR A 388 13.70 -24.73 -4.30
CA TYR A 388 13.76 -24.12 -2.99
C TYR A 388 15.20 -23.78 -2.57
N ILE A 389 15.33 -22.89 -1.60
CA ILE A 389 16.59 -22.57 -0.91
C ILE A 389 16.47 -22.94 0.57
N GLU A 390 17.61 -23.19 1.21
CA GLU A 390 17.65 -23.58 2.63
C GLU A 390 18.21 -22.46 3.51
N THR A 391 17.60 -22.32 4.68
CA THR A 391 18.10 -21.44 5.75
C THR A 391 19.43 -21.95 6.29
N THR A 392 20.37 -21.03 6.52
CA THR A 392 21.66 -21.32 7.16
C THR A 392 21.68 -20.90 8.64
N LEU A 393 22.69 -21.36 9.39
CA LEU A 393 22.89 -20.91 10.78
C LEU A 393 23.19 -19.41 10.88
N GLU A 394 23.81 -18.84 9.85
CA GLU A 394 24.08 -17.40 9.76
C GLU A 394 22.77 -16.59 9.71
N ASP A 395 21.79 -17.04 8.91
CA ASP A 395 20.47 -16.40 8.81
C ASP A 395 19.77 -16.39 10.18
N ILE A 396 19.88 -17.48 10.93
CA ILE A 396 19.31 -17.62 12.28
C ILE A 396 20.04 -16.70 13.27
N ALA A 397 21.36 -16.59 13.19
CA ALA A 397 22.14 -15.71 14.05
C ALA A 397 21.77 -14.24 13.83
N GLU A 398 21.67 -13.81 12.56
CA GLU A 398 21.24 -12.47 12.20
C GLU A 398 19.79 -12.19 12.63
N ALA A 399 18.89 -13.15 12.44
CA ALA A 399 17.52 -13.04 12.94
C ALA A 399 17.48 -12.84 14.46
N ASN A 400 18.29 -13.60 15.20
CA ASN A 400 18.38 -13.49 16.66
C ASN A 400 18.88 -12.11 17.10
N GLU A 401 19.89 -11.57 16.43
CA GLU A 401 20.43 -10.24 16.72
C GLU A 401 19.37 -9.15 16.52
N LEU A 402 18.65 -9.17 15.39
CA LEU A 402 17.62 -8.19 15.08
C LEU A 402 16.38 -8.34 15.96
N MET A 403 15.96 -9.57 16.24
CA MET A 403 14.70 -9.85 16.93
C MET A 403 14.81 -9.81 18.45
N LYS A 404 16.02 -9.89 19.04
CA LYS A 404 16.22 -9.95 20.50
C LYS A 404 15.38 -8.90 21.23
N ASN A 405 15.47 -7.64 20.80
CA ASN A 405 14.75 -6.54 21.45
C ASN A 405 13.24 -6.59 21.20
N ILE A 406 12.79 -7.04 20.03
CA ILE A 406 11.35 -7.14 19.72
C ILE A 406 10.70 -8.27 20.51
N LEU A 407 11.35 -9.44 20.57
CA LEU A 407 10.85 -10.60 21.30
C LEU A 407 10.76 -10.35 22.80
N LEU A 408 11.79 -9.73 23.38
CA LEU A 408 11.81 -9.38 24.79
C LEU A 408 10.79 -8.30 25.13
N LYS A 409 10.69 -7.23 24.32
CA LYS A 409 9.70 -6.15 24.55
C LYS A 409 8.26 -6.63 24.44
N LYS A 410 7.95 -7.56 23.52
CA LYS A 410 6.60 -8.17 23.46
C LYS A 410 6.23 -8.97 24.71
N SER A 411 7.24 -9.45 25.44
CA SER A 411 7.08 -10.23 26.66
C SER A 411 6.83 -9.37 27.90
N ASP A 412 6.94 -8.06 27.75
CA ASP A 412 6.73 -7.09 28.80
C ASP A 412 5.24 -6.84 29.01
N GLU A 413 4.74 -7.08 30.23
CA GLU A 413 3.36 -6.76 30.62
C GLU A 413 3.14 -5.24 30.78
N LEU A 414 4.21 -4.46 30.91
CA LEU A 414 4.15 -3.01 31.01
C LEU A 414 4.30 -2.39 29.62
N GLY A 415 3.47 -1.38 29.34
CA GLY A 415 3.67 -0.48 28.19
C GLY A 415 5.05 0.17 28.25
N TYR A 416 5.55 0.65 27.11
CA TYR A 416 6.93 1.14 27.00
C TYR A 416 7.16 2.35 27.91
N ALA A 417 6.22 3.29 27.93
CA ALA A 417 6.27 4.45 28.83
C ALA A 417 6.32 4.03 30.31
N THR A 418 5.50 3.05 30.70
CA THR A 418 5.44 2.54 32.08
C THR A 418 6.72 1.80 32.47
N ARG A 419 7.28 0.98 31.58
CA ARG A 419 8.58 0.31 31.79
C ARG A 419 9.70 1.33 31.96
N LYS A 420 9.77 2.34 31.08
CA LYS A 420 10.77 3.42 31.16
C LYS A 420 10.67 4.19 32.47
N PHE A 421 9.45 4.54 32.90
CA PHE A 421 9.22 5.18 34.20
C PHE A 421 9.70 4.30 35.36
N LEU A 422 9.38 3.00 35.34
CA LEU A 422 9.80 2.06 36.38
C LEU A 422 11.33 1.95 36.47
N GLU A 423 12.04 1.84 35.34
CA GLU A 423 13.50 1.78 35.33
C GLU A 423 14.13 3.10 35.79
N ASN A 424 13.58 4.25 35.38
CA ASN A 424 14.03 5.55 35.87
C ASN A 424 13.82 5.69 37.40
N ALA A 425 12.68 5.23 37.92
CA ALA A 425 12.40 5.24 39.35
C ALA A 425 13.38 4.35 40.13
N LYS A 426 13.71 3.15 39.60
CA LYS A 426 14.73 2.27 40.20
C LYS A 426 16.11 2.94 40.22
N GLN A 427 16.53 3.57 39.13
CA GLN A 427 17.81 4.28 39.05
C GLN A 427 17.87 5.46 40.02
N TYR A 428 16.79 6.25 40.11
CA TYR A 428 16.68 7.35 41.06
C TYR A 428 16.82 6.87 42.51
N LEU A 429 16.16 5.76 42.87
CA LEU A 429 16.26 5.16 44.21
C LEU A 429 17.65 4.56 44.53
N GLN A 430 18.47 4.28 43.52
CA GLN A 430 19.82 3.75 43.67
C GLN A 430 20.90 4.84 43.66
N SER A 431 20.57 6.06 43.25
CA SER A 431 21.49 7.19 43.29
C SER A 431 21.64 7.68 44.74
N PRO A 432 22.86 7.72 45.30
CA PRO A 432 23.10 8.32 46.61
C PRO A 432 22.66 9.79 46.56
N ALA A 433 21.99 10.24 47.63
CA ALA A 433 21.53 11.62 47.80
C ALA A 433 22.68 12.64 47.75
#